data_AF-A0AAV5U2V8-F1
#
_entry.id   AF-A0AAV5U2V8-F1
#
_cell.length_a   1.000
_cell.length_b   1.000
_cell.length_c   1.000
_cell.angle_alpha   90.00
_cell.angle_beta   90.00
_cell.angle_gamma   90.00
#
_symmetry.space_group_name_H-M   'P 1'
#
loop_
_entity.id
_entity.type
_entity.pdbx_description
1 polymer ?
#
loop_
_entity_poly.entity_id
_entity_poly.type
_entity_poly.pdbx_seq_one_letter_code
_entity_poly.pdbx_strand_id
1 'polypeptide(L)'
;CFNCCVEGQRSSDCPLFTENIAKGNMFDRFFDQKVELSLGSGKKLTEQEVHNVESFQELGLQDLMASNVAKAGYVQPTPIQKYAMKNILEGKDLMACSQTGSGKTAAFLLPIMSKLMKDGDLSNISEERCMPRVLILAPTRELAIQIHKEATKFSSGTMCKCEILYGGTSVRF
;
A
#
# COMPACT_ATOMS: atom_id res chain seq x y z
N CYS A 1 7.74 0.95 31.89
CA CYS A 1 6.94 -0.29 32.02
C CYS A 1 5.54 -0.08 31.46
N PHE A 2 5.35 -0.31 30.17
CA PHE A 2 4.01 -0.41 29.56
C PHE A 2 3.86 -1.82 28.98
N ASN A 3 3.04 -2.63 29.63
CA ASN A 3 2.60 -3.92 29.11
C ASN A 3 1.50 -3.67 28.08
N CYS A 4 1.85 -3.72 26.79
CA CYS A 4 0.88 -3.95 25.74
C CYS A 4 0.66 -5.47 25.64
N CYS A 5 -0.47 -5.96 26.14
CA CYS A 5 -0.88 -7.35 25.96
C CYS A 5 -1.03 -7.64 24.47
N VAL A 6 -0.01 -8.29 23.88
CA VAL A 6 -0.14 -8.97 22.59
C VAL A 6 -0.68 -10.36 22.90
N GLU A 7 -1.99 -10.50 23.01
CA GLU A 7 -2.61 -11.83 22.89
C GLU A 7 -2.47 -12.28 21.44
N GLY A 8 -1.38 -13.02 21.19
CA GLY A 8 -1.17 -13.75 19.96
C GLY A 8 -2.19 -14.88 19.86
N GLN A 9 -3.32 -14.62 19.22
CA GLN A 9 -4.14 -15.69 18.67
C GLN A 9 -3.56 -16.13 17.32
N ARG A 10 -2.71 -17.16 17.37
CA ARG A 10 -2.47 -18.04 16.22
C ARG A 10 -3.77 -18.82 15.96
N SER A 11 -4.57 -18.36 15.00
CA SER A 11 -5.63 -19.16 14.40
C SER A 11 -5.32 -19.35 12.91
N SER A 12 -5.44 -20.59 12.45
CA SER A 12 -5.06 -21.08 11.13
C SER A 12 -5.96 -20.63 9.97
N ASP A 13 -6.91 -19.73 10.23
CA ASP A 13 -7.74 -19.05 9.22
C ASP A 13 -7.73 -17.55 9.53
N CYS A 14 -6.90 -16.78 8.81
CA CYS A 14 -6.74 -15.36 9.07
C CYS A 14 -7.86 -14.56 8.36
N PRO A 15 -8.77 -13.89 9.10
CA PRO A 15 -9.91 -13.15 8.52
C PRO A 15 -9.50 -11.89 7.73
N LEU A 16 -8.19 -11.61 7.61
CA LEU A 16 -7.65 -10.50 6.83
C LEU A 16 -7.88 -10.67 5.31
N PHE A 17 -7.99 -11.89 4.80
CA PHE A 17 -8.04 -12.15 3.35
C PHE A 17 -9.44 -12.52 2.83
N THR A 18 -10.46 -12.49 3.69
CA THR A 18 -11.83 -12.97 3.38
C THR A 18 -12.68 -11.99 2.56
N GLU A 19 -12.30 -10.71 2.46
CA GLU A 19 -13.02 -9.71 1.66
C GLU A 19 -12.37 -9.53 0.29
N ASN A 20 -12.58 -10.50 -0.62
CA ASN A 20 -12.24 -10.35 -2.03
C ASN A 20 -13.48 -9.92 -2.80
N ILE A 21 -13.50 -8.68 -3.30
CA ILE A 21 -14.48 -8.28 -4.32
C ILE A 21 -14.18 -9.13 -5.56
N ALA A 22 -15.09 -10.05 -5.91
CA ALA A 22 -14.93 -10.93 -7.06
C ALA A 22 -14.58 -10.11 -8.31
N LYS A 23 -13.49 -10.47 -9.00
CA LYS A 23 -13.11 -9.90 -10.31
C LYS A 23 -14.19 -10.25 -11.32
N GLY A 24 -15.19 -9.38 -11.48
CA GLY A 24 -16.18 -9.50 -12.54
C GLY A 24 -15.62 -9.02 -13.89
N ASN A 25 -16.31 -9.35 -14.97
CA ASN A 25 -15.98 -8.99 -16.37
C ASN A 25 -15.81 -7.47 -16.62
N MET A 26 -16.13 -6.63 -15.64
CA MET A 26 -15.89 -5.18 -15.66
C MET A 26 -14.45 -4.82 -15.29
N PHE A 27 -13.72 -5.71 -14.63
CA PHE A 27 -12.33 -5.50 -14.18
C PHE A 27 -11.36 -5.40 -15.37
N ASP A 28 -11.64 -6.13 -16.46
CA ASP A 28 -10.81 -6.09 -17.68
C ASP A 28 -10.84 -4.72 -18.36
N ARG A 29 -11.95 -3.99 -18.25
CA ARG A 29 -12.08 -2.63 -18.81
C ARG A 29 -11.16 -1.60 -18.17
N PHE A 30 -10.59 -1.89 -16.99
CA PHE A 30 -9.59 -1.01 -16.40
C PHE A 30 -8.26 -1.03 -17.15
N PHE A 31 -7.94 -2.12 -17.85
CA PHE A 31 -6.68 -2.26 -18.57
C PHE A 31 -6.64 -1.50 -19.90
N ASP A 32 -7.82 -1.20 -20.48
CA ASP A 32 -7.95 -0.44 -21.73
C ASP A 32 -8.07 1.08 -21.51
N GLN A 33 -7.91 1.57 -20.27
CA GLN A 33 -8.02 3.00 -19.98
C GLN A 33 -6.80 3.76 -20.50
N LYS A 34 -7.05 4.81 -21.30
CA LYS A 34 -6.02 5.75 -21.72
C LYS A 34 -5.42 6.47 -20.51
N VAL A 35 -4.11 6.39 -20.34
CA VAL A 35 -3.39 7.09 -19.28
C VAL A 35 -2.81 8.38 -19.83
N GLU A 36 -3.03 9.48 -19.11
CA GLU A 36 -2.40 10.77 -19.39
C GLU A 36 -1.27 10.99 -18.38
N LEU A 37 -0.07 11.26 -18.88
CA LEU A 37 1.12 11.46 -18.07
C LEU A 37 1.67 12.86 -18.33
N SER A 38 2.00 13.57 -17.26
CA SER A 38 2.59 14.91 -17.33
C SER A 38 3.57 15.14 -16.19
N LEU A 39 4.56 15.99 -16.43
CA LEU A 39 5.46 16.50 -15.40
C LEU A 39 4.84 17.73 -14.72
N GLY A 40 5.32 18.05 -13.52
CA GLY A 40 4.94 19.29 -12.82
C GLY A 40 5.21 20.58 -13.61
N SER A 41 6.09 20.52 -14.62
CA SER A 41 6.33 21.59 -15.60
C SER A 41 5.25 21.74 -16.68
N GLY A 42 4.23 20.87 -16.69
CA GLY A 42 3.18 20.83 -17.70
C GLY A 42 3.56 20.09 -18.99
N LYS A 43 4.81 19.61 -19.13
CA LYS A 43 5.21 18.78 -20.26
C LYS A 43 4.43 17.46 -20.24
N LYS A 44 3.66 17.18 -21.29
CA LYS A 44 3.05 15.86 -21.51
C LYS A 44 4.12 14.84 -21.84
N LEU A 45 3.99 13.66 -21.24
CA LEU A 45 4.85 12.51 -21.50
C LEU A 45 4.09 11.46 -22.28
N THR A 46 4.81 10.79 -23.16
CA THR A 46 4.34 9.57 -23.82
C THR A 46 4.59 8.36 -22.93
N GLU A 47 3.84 7.27 -23.11
CA GLU A 47 4.04 6.03 -22.35
C GLU A 47 5.45 5.45 -22.54
N GLN A 48 6.08 5.70 -23.71
CA GLN A 48 7.45 5.28 -24.01
C GLN A 48 8.51 6.06 -23.22
N GLU A 49 8.21 7.28 -22.77
CA GLU A 49 9.10 8.10 -21.95
C GLU A 49 9.03 7.74 -20.46
N VAL A 50 8.07 6.91 -20.05
CA VAL A 50 7.80 6.59 -18.65
C VAL A 50 7.98 5.10 -18.41
N HIS A 51 9.04 4.72 -17.69
CA HIS A 51 9.19 3.36 -17.19
C HIS A 51 8.01 3.03 -16.26
N ASN A 52 7.38 1.90 -16.52
CA ASN A 52 6.29 1.35 -15.73
C ASN A 52 6.73 0.03 -15.09
N VAL A 53 5.88 -0.52 -14.22
CA VAL A 53 6.05 -1.87 -13.65
C VAL A 53 5.02 -2.79 -14.30
N GLU A 54 5.45 -3.91 -14.88
CA GLU A 54 4.54 -4.86 -15.53
C GLU A 54 4.03 -5.95 -14.57
N SER A 55 4.78 -6.21 -13.49
CA SER A 55 4.48 -7.26 -12.52
C SER A 55 4.82 -6.87 -11.07
N PHE A 56 4.10 -7.41 -10.09
CA PHE A 56 4.38 -7.13 -8.66
C PHE A 56 5.78 -7.62 -8.23
N GLN A 57 6.36 -8.58 -8.95
CA GLN A 57 7.69 -9.12 -8.73
C GLN A 57 8.80 -8.06 -8.93
N GLU A 58 8.60 -7.13 -9.87
CA GLU A 58 9.57 -6.04 -10.15
C GLU A 58 9.70 -5.04 -9.00
N LEU A 59 8.76 -5.04 -8.05
CA LEU A 59 8.85 -4.19 -6.84
C LEU A 59 9.95 -4.66 -5.88
N GLY A 60 10.49 -5.87 -6.09
CA GLY A 60 11.45 -6.51 -5.20
C GLY A 60 10.88 -6.64 -3.79
N LEU A 61 9.64 -7.11 -3.68
CA LEU A 61 8.99 -7.39 -2.40
C LEU A 61 9.72 -8.55 -1.71
N GLN A 62 9.83 -8.51 -0.38
CA GLN A 62 10.28 -9.69 0.38
C GLN A 62 9.25 -10.83 0.23
N ASP A 63 9.71 -12.08 0.27
CA ASP A 63 8.90 -13.28 -0.01
C ASP A 63 7.58 -13.31 0.75
N LEU A 64 7.60 -12.93 2.02
CA LEU A 64 6.42 -12.94 2.88
C LEU A 64 5.38 -11.89 2.44
N MET A 65 5.83 -10.70 2.04
CA MET A 65 4.98 -9.65 1.50
C MET A 65 4.44 -10.03 0.10
N ALA A 66 5.28 -10.61 -0.75
CA ALA A 66 4.85 -11.12 -2.06
C ALA A 66 3.76 -12.20 -1.93
N SER A 67 3.94 -13.11 -0.96
CA SER A 67 2.92 -14.11 -0.58
C SER A 67 1.62 -13.44 -0.12
N ASN A 68 1.69 -12.38 0.71
CA ASN A 68 0.49 -11.67 1.15
C ASN A 68 -0.26 -10.98 0.00
N VAL A 69 0.47 -10.38 -0.94
CA VAL A 69 -0.10 -9.77 -2.16
C VAL A 69 -0.83 -10.82 -2.99
N ALA A 70 -0.21 -11.99 -3.19
CA ALA A 70 -0.83 -13.10 -3.91
C ALA A 70 -2.07 -13.65 -3.18
N LYS A 71 -2.01 -13.82 -1.86
CA LYS A 71 -3.15 -14.26 -1.01
C LYS A 71 -4.31 -13.26 -1.04
N ALA A 72 -4.01 -11.98 -1.17
CA ALA A 72 -5.01 -10.92 -1.35
C ALA A 72 -5.58 -10.85 -2.78
N GLY A 73 -5.24 -11.78 -3.67
CA GLY A 73 -5.83 -11.90 -5.01
C GLY A 73 -5.26 -10.93 -6.06
N TYR A 74 -4.16 -10.25 -5.75
CA TYR A 74 -3.46 -9.40 -6.71
C TYR A 74 -2.61 -10.26 -7.64
N VAL A 75 -2.99 -10.28 -8.92
CA VAL A 75 -2.32 -11.11 -9.95
C VAL A 75 -1.54 -10.23 -10.92
N GLN A 76 -2.15 -9.13 -11.38
CA GLN A 76 -1.54 -8.18 -12.30
C GLN A 76 -1.82 -6.74 -11.81
N PRO A 77 -0.84 -5.83 -11.91
CA PRO A 77 -1.05 -4.43 -11.53
C PRO A 77 -2.00 -3.72 -12.51
N THR A 78 -2.93 -2.93 -11.96
CA THR A 78 -3.79 -2.05 -12.76
C THR A 78 -2.99 -0.89 -13.37
N PRO A 79 -3.45 -0.20 -14.42
CA PRO A 79 -2.64 0.86 -15.06
C PRO A 79 -2.14 1.92 -14.07
N ILE A 80 -3.00 2.39 -13.15
CA ILE A 80 -2.59 3.36 -12.13
C ILE A 80 -1.50 2.81 -11.21
N GLN A 81 -1.51 1.51 -10.90
CA GLN A 81 -0.48 0.83 -10.12
C GLN A 81 0.84 0.77 -10.88
N LYS A 82 0.82 0.38 -12.17
CA LYS A 82 2.02 0.27 -13.01
C LYS A 82 2.85 1.56 -13.01
N TYR A 83 2.19 2.69 -13.26
CA TYR A 83 2.86 3.99 -13.32
C TYR A 83 3.19 4.54 -11.93
N ALA A 84 2.29 4.39 -10.95
CA ALA A 84 2.53 4.94 -9.61
C ALA A 84 3.68 4.23 -8.89
N MET A 85 3.71 2.90 -8.93
CA MET A 85 4.66 2.12 -8.16
C MET A 85 6.10 2.40 -8.54
N LYS A 86 6.38 2.53 -9.84
CA LYS A 86 7.71 2.85 -10.35
C LYS A 86 8.20 4.21 -9.86
N ASN A 87 7.37 5.25 -10.00
CA ASN A 87 7.72 6.60 -9.58
C ASN A 87 7.97 6.68 -8.06
N ILE A 88 7.15 5.97 -7.27
CA ILE A 88 7.31 5.91 -5.81
C ILE A 88 8.61 5.17 -5.41
N LEU A 89 8.94 4.06 -6.07
CA LEU A 89 10.20 3.34 -5.83
C LEU A 89 11.43 4.22 -6.14
N GLU A 90 11.34 5.05 -7.18
CA GLU A 90 12.38 6.02 -7.55
C GLU A 90 12.43 7.23 -6.60
N GLY A 91 11.51 7.33 -5.63
CA GLY A 91 11.45 8.45 -4.69
C GLY A 91 10.99 9.76 -5.32
N LYS A 92 10.23 9.70 -6.42
CA LYS A 92 9.66 10.87 -7.09
C LYS A 92 8.30 11.21 -6.47
N ASP A 93 7.99 12.51 -6.45
CA ASP A 93 6.65 12.98 -6.14
C ASP A 93 5.68 12.64 -7.27
N LEU A 94 4.45 12.27 -6.90
CA LEU A 94 3.44 11.81 -7.83
C LEU A 94 2.07 12.40 -7.49
N MET A 95 1.39 12.92 -8.51
CA MET A 95 -0.04 13.18 -8.47
C MET A 95 -0.75 12.17 -9.38
N ALA A 96 -1.69 11.41 -8.81
CA ALA A 96 -2.36 10.31 -9.50
C ALA A 96 -3.89 10.45 -9.35
N CYS A 97 -4.60 10.48 -10.48
CA CYS A 97 -6.06 10.51 -10.51
C CYS A 97 -6.60 9.27 -11.24
N SER A 98 -7.56 8.59 -10.62
CA SER A 98 -8.20 7.40 -11.20
C SER A 98 -9.53 7.13 -10.49
N GLN A 99 -10.45 6.41 -11.14
CA GLN A 99 -11.77 6.08 -10.58
C GLN A 99 -11.70 5.28 -9.27
N THR A 100 -12.72 5.37 -8.42
CA THR A 100 -12.86 4.49 -7.25
C THR A 100 -12.84 3.01 -7.67
N GLY A 101 -12.26 2.14 -6.82
CA GLY A 101 -12.12 0.72 -7.14
C GLY A 101 -10.95 0.34 -8.07
N SER A 102 -10.18 1.30 -8.60
CA SER A 102 -9.04 1.02 -9.51
C SER A 102 -7.75 0.53 -8.83
N GLY A 103 -7.77 0.31 -7.51
CA GLY A 103 -6.61 -0.21 -6.78
C GLY A 103 -5.56 0.83 -6.36
N LYS A 104 -5.91 2.12 -6.29
CA LYS A 104 -5.01 3.22 -5.86
C LYS A 104 -4.33 2.97 -4.50
N THR A 105 -5.02 2.33 -3.56
CA THR A 105 -4.49 2.05 -2.22
C THR A 105 -3.24 1.17 -2.27
N ALA A 106 -3.30 0.05 -3.00
CA ALA A 106 -2.13 -0.80 -3.23
C ALA A 106 -1.04 -0.12 -4.07
N ALA A 107 -1.43 0.83 -4.94
CA ALA A 107 -0.51 1.58 -5.80
C ALA A 107 0.55 2.35 -5.02
N PHE A 108 0.21 2.91 -3.86
CA PHE A 108 1.19 3.58 -3.00
C PHE A 108 1.66 2.69 -1.83
N LEU A 109 0.82 1.81 -1.27
CA LEU A 109 1.23 1.00 -0.11
C LEU A 109 2.38 0.03 -0.43
N LEU A 110 2.27 -0.73 -1.52
CA LEU A 110 3.24 -1.77 -1.87
C LEU A 110 4.67 -1.23 -2.10
N PRO A 111 4.89 -0.19 -2.93
CA PRO A 111 6.24 0.34 -3.15
C PRO A 111 6.80 1.03 -1.91
N ILE A 112 5.96 1.72 -1.11
CA ILE A 112 6.39 2.35 0.15
C ILE A 112 6.87 1.28 1.14
N MET A 113 6.09 0.23 1.36
CA MET A 113 6.45 -0.86 2.26
C MET A 113 7.70 -1.60 1.79
N SER A 114 7.82 -1.88 0.48
CA SER A 114 9.03 -2.46 -0.11
C SER A 114 10.27 -1.64 0.23
N LYS A 115 10.19 -0.31 0.09
CA LYS A 115 11.30 0.60 0.40
C LYS A 115 11.62 0.61 1.90
N LEU A 116 10.61 0.70 2.77
CA LEU A 116 10.80 0.65 4.23
C LEU A 116 11.51 -0.64 4.68
N MET A 117 11.14 -1.78 4.09
CA MET A 117 11.71 -3.08 4.43
C MET A 117 13.14 -3.24 3.91
N LYS A 118 13.46 -2.65 2.74
CA LYS A 118 14.84 -2.62 2.20
C LYS A 118 15.76 -1.70 2.98
N ASP A 119 15.26 -0.52 3.36
CA ASP A 119 16.06 0.47 4.09
C ASP A 119 16.45 -0.04 5.49
N GLY A 120 15.71 -1.00 6.06
CA GLY A 120 16.12 -1.85 7.18
C GLY A 120 16.45 -1.14 8.50
N ASP A 121 16.40 0.19 8.54
CA ASP A 121 16.90 0.95 9.67
C ASP A 121 15.87 0.96 10.82
N LEU A 122 16.11 0.06 11.77
CA LEU A 122 15.40 -0.03 13.04
C LEU A 122 16.13 0.75 14.16
N SER A 123 17.21 1.48 13.85
CA SER A 123 18.08 2.11 14.86
C SER A 123 17.44 3.28 15.62
N ASN A 124 16.29 3.78 15.15
CA ASN A 124 15.61 4.95 15.72
C ASN A 124 14.36 4.60 16.55
N ILE A 125 14.18 3.33 16.94
CA ILE A 125 13.09 2.94 17.84
C ILE A 125 13.51 3.26 19.28
N SER A 126 13.24 4.49 19.70
CA SER A 126 13.22 4.87 21.12
C SER A 126 12.00 4.21 21.77
N GLU A 127 12.18 3.50 22.88
CA GLU A 127 11.07 2.94 23.68
C GLU A 127 10.11 4.03 24.20
N GLU A 128 10.54 5.29 24.22
CA GLU A 128 9.77 6.41 24.75
C GLU A 128 9.01 7.20 23.68
N ARG A 129 9.35 7.06 22.39
CA ARG A 129 8.75 7.87 21.31
C ARG A 129 8.49 7.06 20.04
N CYS A 130 7.24 7.08 19.59
CA CYS A 130 6.88 6.58 18.27
C CYS A 130 7.38 7.55 17.19
N MET A 131 8.20 7.07 16.26
CA MET A 131 8.70 7.83 15.10
C MET A 131 8.18 7.19 13.80
N PRO A 132 6.98 7.55 13.32
CA PRO A 132 6.43 6.99 12.09
C PRO A 132 7.28 7.43 10.88
N ARG A 133 7.71 6.45 10.06
CA ARG A 133 8.46 6.72 8.82
C ARG A 133 7.55 7.14 7.64
N VAL A 134 6.26 6.85 7.74
CA VAL A 134 5.26 7.14 6.69
C VAL A 134 4.00 7.65 7.36
N LEU A 135 3.43 8.71 6.81
CA LEU A 135 2.15 9.28 7.22
C LEU A 135 1.20 9.26 6.01
N ILE A 136 0.05 8.61 6.18
CA ILE A 136 -1.03 8.61 5.19
C ILE A 136 -2.20 9.37 5.78
N LEU A 137 -2.62 10.43 5.10
CA LEU A 137 -3.76 11.24 5.51
C LEU A 137 -4.99 10.84 4.69
N ALA A 138 -6.12 10.70 5.37
CA ALA A 138 -7.41 10.45 4.75
C ALA A 138 -8.44 11.46 5.27
N PRO A 139 -9.37 11.94 4.41
CA PRO A 139 -10.36 12.95 4.78
C PRO A 139 -11.44 12.44 5.73
N THR A 140 -11.66 11.13 5.82
CA THR A 140 -12.70 10.52 6.65
C THR A 140 -12.18 9.33 7.44
N ARG A 141 -12.84 9.04 8.56
CA ARG A 141 -12.54 7.89 9.42
C ARG A 141 -12.66 6.57 8.67
N GLU A 142 -13.72 6.42 7.91
CA GLU A 142 -14.05 5.20 7.17
C GLU A 142 -12.97 4.89 6.14
N LEU A 143 -12.49 5.91 5.43
CA LEU A 143 -11.42 5.76 4.45
C LEU A 143 -10.08 5.46 5.13
N ALA A 144 -9.78 6.09 6.27
CA ALA A 144 -8.58 5.76 7.05
C ALA A 144 -8.59 4.29 7.49
N ILE A 145 -9.74 3.78 7.97
CA ILE A 145 -9.91 2.38 8.37
C ILE A 145 -9.72 1.44 7.17
N GLN A 146 -10.27 1.77 6.00
CA GLN A 146 -10.09 0.98 4.79
C GLN A 146 -8.61 0.89 4.37
N ILE A 147 -7.90 2.02 4.37
CA ILE A 147 -6.46 2.06 4.05
C ILE A 147 -5.66 1.24 5.07
N HIS A 148 -5.96 1.37 6.36
CA HIS A 148 -5.28 0.62 7.40
C HIS A 148 -5.51 -0.89 7.29
N LYS A 149 -6.73 -1.33 6.98
CA LYS A 149 -7.02 -2.75 6.72
C LYS A 149 -6.17 -3.28 5.56
N GLU A 150 -6.10 -2.56 4.44
CA GLU A 150 -5.26 -2.94 3.29
C GLU A 150 -3.77 -2.97 3.65
N ALA A 151 -3.28 -1.98 4.39
CA ALA A 151 -1.89 -1.98 4.87
C ALA A 151 -1.60 -3.21 5.74
N THR A 152 -2.50 -3.55 6.66
CA THR A 152 -2.35 -4.70 7.57
C THR A 152 -2.37 -6.03 6.82
N LYS A 153 -3.14 -6.15 5.73
CA LYS A 153 -3.10 -7.34 4.86
C LYS A 153 -1.71 -7.55 4.27
N PHE A 154 -1.09 -6.49 3.75
CA PHE A 154 0.23 -6.59 3.12
C PHE A 154 1.37 -6.76 4.13
N SER A 155 1.29 -6.10 5.29
CA SER A 155 2.31 -6.19 6.34
C SER A 155 2.16 -7.38 7.28
N SER A 156 1.13 -8.22 7.11
CA SER A 156 0.89 -9.37 7.98
C SER A 156 2.12 -10.28 8.05
N GLY A 157 2.71 -10.45 9.23
CA GLY A 157 3.91 -11.26 9.45
C GLY A 157 5.23 -10.64 8.99
N THR A 158 5.23 -9.39 8.50
CA THR A 158 6.45 -8.63 8.22
C THR A 158 6.85 -7.80 9.45
N MET A 159 8.02 -7.14 9.38
CA MET A 159 8.47 -6.22 10.43
C MET A 159 7.77 -4.85 10.38
N CYS A 160 6.96 -4.58 9.35
CA CYS A 160 6.25 -3.30 9.21
C CYS A 160 5.03 -3.24 10.13
N LYS A 161 5.04 -2.29 11.06
CA LYS A 161 3.88 -1.98 11.89
C LYS A 161 3.07 -0.86 11.24
N CYS A 162 1.76 -1.05 11.18
CA CYS A 162 0.82 -0.07 10.65
C CYS A 162 -0.20 0.26 11.73
N GLU A 163 -0.28 1.52 12.11
CA GLU A 163 -1.23 2.01 13.12
C GLU A 163 -2.13 3.08 12.49
N ILE A 164 -3.30 3.27 13.09
CA ILE A 164 -4.30 4.24 12.64
C ILE A 164 -4.66 5.21 13.75
N LEU A 165 -4.80 6.49 13.40
CA LEU A 165 -5.26 7.54 14.31
C LEU A 165 -6.42 8.32 13.66
N TYR A 166 -7.50 8.51 14.41
CA TYR A 166 -8.61 9.37 14.04
C TYR A 166 -9.35 9.85 15.30
N GLY A 167 -10.06 10.98 15.20
CA GLY A 167 -10.82 11.55 16.32
C GLY A 167 -12.12 10.79 16.63
N GLY A 168 -12.69 11.02 17.82
CA GLY A 168 -13.97 10.41 18.23
C GLY A 168 -13.86 9.01 18.85
N THR A 169 -12.65 8.55 19.12
CA THR A 169 -12.36 7.34 19.92
C THR A 169 -11.64 7.71 21.21
N SER A 170 -11.81 6.91 22.26
CA SER A 170 -11.10 7.11 23.53
C SER A 170 -9.58 7.08 23.31
N VAL A 171 -8.93 8.21 23.56
CA VAL A 171 -7.47 8.27 23.66
C VAL A 171 -7.12 7.75 25.05
N ARG A 172 -6.56 6.54 25.14
CA ARG A 172 -5.95 6.06 26.39
C ARG A 172 -4.55 6.67 26.45
N PHE A 173 -4.34 7.55 27.43
CA PHE A 173 -3.03 8.03 27.86
C PHE A 173 -2.36 7.00 28.77
#